data_AF-A0A822Y815-F1
#
_entry.id   AF-A0A822Y815-F1
#
_cell.length_a   1.000
_cell.length_b   1.000
_cell.length_c   1.000
_cell.angle_alpha   90.00
_cell.angle_beta   90.00
_cell.angle_gamma   90.00
#
_symmetry.space_group_name_H-M   'P 1'
#
loop_
_entity.id
_entity.type
_entity.pdbx_description
1 polymer ?
#
loop_
_entity_poly.entity_id
_entity_poly.type
_entity_poly.pdbx_seq_one_letter_code
_entity_poly.pdbx_strand_id
1 'polypeptide(L)'
;MAIRAATALAPSLLPRSRHVFALFFLVGQVGPRPRYASSSRDQPENPTTSLPKPEKKHASRLSAVIDAVNDRKLPPELRGQRNSVRSETDIINVVEQRIWHSMEEGQFENLPGKGKPLDLSTNPHADPAEDTLYRILSRNGCAPEWVELNKEIRNQIAEWRLALKKAQANRLNGNDAKWIEDSEILKVQMRDINDKVFRYNLIVPFGRQMFGLKWEKELDRLEG
;
A
#
# COMPACT_ATOMS: atom_id res chain seq x y z
N MET A 1 -6.43 44.48 -33.39
CA MET A 1 -7.33 45.08 -32.39
C MET A 1 -8.67 44.35 -32.50
N ALA A 2 -9.07 43.64 -31.42
CA ALA A 2 -10.40 43.09 -31.08
C ALA A 2 -11.17 42.22 -32.09
N ILE A 3 -11.97 41.21 -31.73
CA ILE A 3 -12.06 40.21 -30.65
C ILE A 3 -13.03 39.15 -31.24
N ARG A 4 -12.79 37.88 -30.89
CA ARG A 4 -13.55 36.69 -31.33
C ARG A 4 -14.98 36.73 -30.77
N ALA A 5 -15.96 36.31 -31.58
CA ALA A 5 -17.26 35.83 -31.13
C ALA A 5 -17.60 34.57 -31.95
N ALA A 6 -17.46 33.40 -31.34
CA ALA A 6 -17.90 32.14 -31.92
C ALA A 6 -18.94 31.54 -30.97
N THR A 7 -20.15 31.45 -31.51
CA THR A 7 -21.41 31.01 -30.93
C THR A 7 -21.36 29.56 -30.48
N ALA A 8 -22.07 29.30 -29.38
CA ALA A 8 -22.23 28.02 -28.69
C ALA A 8 -22.84 26.91 -29.57
N LEU A 9 -22.30 25.70 -29.40
CA LEU A 9 -22.91 24.45 -29.84
C LEU A 9 -23.01 23.53 -28.61
N ALA A 10 -24.23 23.21 -28.19
CA ALA A 10 -24.51 22.02 -27.39
C ALA A 10 -24.34 20.78 -28.28
N PRO A 11 -23.99 19.60 -27.71
CA PRO A 11 -25.01 18.57 -27.72
C PRO A 11 -25.01 17.58 -26.53
N SER A 12 -26.24 17.15 -26.22
CA SER A 12 -26.70 15.78 -25.90
C SER A 12 -26.05 14.98 -24.77
N LEU A 13 -26.88 14.76 -23.75
CA LEU A 13 -26.84 13.70 -22.73
C LEU A 13 -26.93 12.29 -23.34
N LEU A 14 -26.07 11.37 -22.89
CA LEU A 14 -26.29 9.93 -22.89
C LEU A 14 -25.67 9.27 -21.63
N PRO A 15 -26.17 8.11 -21.18
CA PRO A 15 -26.14 7.71 -19.77
C PRO A 15 -24.88 6.94 -19.34
N ARG A 16 -24.49 7.14 -18.07
CA ARG A 16 -23.43 6.41 -17.36
C ARG A 16 -23.81 4.93 -17.19
N SER A 17 -23.12 4.04 -17.91
CA SER A 17 -23.06 2.62 -17.58
C SER A 17 -22.15 2.41 -16.36
N ARG A 18 -22.68 1.79 -15.31
CA ARG A 18 -21.93 1.41 -14.09
C ARG A 18 -21.37 0.01 -14.30
N HIS A 19 -20.09 -0.09 -14.63
CA HIS A 19 -19.35 -1.34 -14.43
C HIS A 19 -18.56 -1.25 -13.13
N VAL A 20 -19.03 -1.99 -12.14
CA VAL A 20 -18.33 -2.25 -10.88
C VAL A 20 -17.30 -3.34 -11.15
N PHE A 21 -16.02 -2.98 -11.18
CA PHE A 21 -14.92 -3.94 -11.08
C PHE A 21 -14.50 -4.04 -9.61
N ALA A 22 -14.88 -5.13 -8.96
CA ALA A 22 -14.37 -5.49 -7.65
C ALA A 22 -13.11 -6.36 -7.83
N LEU A 23 -11.94 -5.80 -7.53
CA LEU A 23 -10.70 -6.57 -7.40
C LEU A 23 -10.46 -6.88 -5.92
N PHE A 24 -10.53 -8.17 -5.57
CA PHE A 24 -10.10 -8.68 -4.28
C PHE A 24 -8.56 -8.70 -4.24
N PHE A 25 -7.96 -7.89 -3.38
CA PHE A 25 -6.58 -8.06 -2.94
C PHE A 25 -6.57 -8.68 -1.54
N LEU A 26 -6.03 -9.91 -1.48
CA LEU A 26 -5.76 -10.63 -0.24
C LEU A 26 -4.33 -10.28 0.21
N VAL A 27 -4.19 -9.48 1.27
CA VAL A 27 -2.94 -9.35 2.03
C VAL A 27 -3.15 -10.04 3.37
N GLY A 28 -2.29 -11.01 3.66
CA GLY A 28 -2.35 -11.84 4.85
C GLY A 28 -2.04 -11.07 6.14
N GLN A 29 -2.84 -11.36 7.16
CA GLN A 29 -2.45 -11.24 8.56
C GLN A 29 -2.39 -12.62 9.17
N VAL A 30 -1.25 -12.90 9.81
CA VAL A 30 -0.97 -14.10 10.61
C VAL A 30 -1.74 -13.97 11.93
N GLY A 31 -2.75 -14.83 12.11
CA GLY A 31 -3.43 -15.09 13.39
C GLY A 31 -3.16 -16.53 13.86
N PRO A 32 -3.27 -16.82 15.17
CA PRO A 32 -2.67 -18.01 15.78
C PRO A 32 -3.43 -19.30 15.45
N ARG A 33 -2.67 -20.36 15.15
CA ARG A 33 -3.20 -21.70 14.86
C ARG A 33 -3.83 -22.32 16.12
N PRO A 34 -5.04 -22.91 16.04
CA PRO A 34 -5.59 -23.69 17.14
C PRO A 34 -4.84 -25.02 17.29
N ARG A 35 -4.44 -25.33 18.53
CA ARG A 35 -3.97 -26.67 18.91
C ARG A 35 -5.16 -27.62 18.89
N TYR A 36 -5.07 -28.68 18.11
CA TYR A 36 -5.91 -29.86 18.29
C TYR A 36 -5.08 -30.94 18.95
N ALA A 37 -5.50 -31.31 20.16
CA ALA A 37 -4.99 -32.45 20.90
C ALA A 37 -5.45 -33.75 20.22
N SER A 38 -4.53 -34.67 20.00
CA SER A 38 -4.84 -36.04 19.62
C SER A 38 -5.05 -36.86 20.89
N SER A 39 -6.25 -37.40 21.07
CA SER A 39 -6.49 -38.54 21.98
C SER A 39 -7.17 -39.64 21.18
N SER A 40 -6.50 -40.79 21.17
CA SER A 40 -6.88 -42.00 20.45
C SER A 40 -8.14 -42.66 21.02
N ARG A 41 -8.98 -43.22 20.15
CA ARG A 41 -9.74 -44.44 20.46
C ARG A 41 -10.20 -45.16 19.20
N ASP A 42 -9.78 -46.42 19.08
CA ASP A 42 -10.16 -47.40 18.06
C ASP A 42 -11.62 -47.87 18.17
N GLN A 43 -12.09 -48.52 17.07
CA GLN A 43 -13.10 -49.60 16.91
C GLN A 43 -14.25 -49.29 15.89
N PRO A 44 -14.85 -50.30 15.23
CA PRO A 44 -14.88 -50.46 13.75
C PRO A 44 -16.32 -50.61 13.15
N GLU A 45 -16.40 -51.09 11.89
CA GLU A 45 -17.52 -51.79 11.22
C GLU A 45 -18.51 -51.01 10.27
N ASN A 46 -18.25 -51.12 8.96
CA ASN A 46 -19.17 -51.38 7.79
C ASN A 46 -20.40 -50.44 7.47
N PRO A 47 -21.11 -50.63 6.33
CA PRO A 47 -20.75 -50.12 5.00
C PRO A 47 -21.89 -49.27 4.37
N THR A 48 -21.60 -48.18 3.64
CA THR A 48 -22.62 -47.64 2.73
C THR A 48 -22.01 -46.97 1.51
N THR A 49 -22.34 -47.56 0.36
CA THR A 49 -22.24 -47.06 -1.00
C THR A 49 -22.41 -45.54 -1.11
N SER A 50 -21.39 -44.84 -1.59
CA SER A 50 -21.59 -43.54 -2.26
C SER A 50 -20.55 -43.33 -3.36
N LEU A 51 -21.06 -42.89 -4.51
CA LEU A 51 -20.39 -42.68 -5.79
C LEU A 51 -19.13 -41.79 -5.70
N PRO A 52 -18.09 -42.00 -6.53
CA PRO A 52 -16.88 -41.19 -6.48
C PRO A 52 -17.14 -39.82 -7.12
N LYS A 53 -17.14 -38.75 -6.29
CA LYS A 53 -17.21 -37.35 -6.75
C LYS A 53 -15.95 -36.99 -7.59
N PRO A 54 -16.11 -36.45 -8.81
CA PRO A 54 -14.98 -36.18 -9.73
C PRO A 54 -14.07 -35.01 -9.29
N GLU A 55 -14.50 -34.13 -8.39
CA GLU A 55 -13.76 -32.92 -7.99
C GLU A 55 -12.43 -33.18 -7.27
N LYS A 56 -12.33 -34.28 -6.49
CA LYS A 56 -11.10 -34.65 -5.78
C LYS A 56 -9.93 -34.97 -6.73
N LYS A 57 -10.25 -35.45 -7.94
CA LYS A 57 -9.25 -35.83 -8.96
C LYS A 57 -8.57 -34.61 -9.57
N HIS A 58 -9.30 -33.50 -9.74
CA HIS A 58 -8.74 -32.26 -10.30
C HIS A 58 -7.83 -31.54 -9.30
N ALA A 59 -8.24 -31.46 -8.03
CA ALA A 59 -7.42 -30.88 -6.96
C ALA A 59 -6.10 -31.65 -6.76
N SER A 60 -6.14 -32.99 -6.78
CA SER A 60 -4.95 -33.83 -6.63
C SER A 60 -4.00 -33.75 -7.84
N ARG A 61 -4.52 -33.51 -9.04
CA ARG A 61 -3.69 -33.26 -10.22
C ARG A 61 -3.00 -31.89 -10.17
N LEU A 62 -3.73 -30.85 -9.75
CA LEU A 62 -3.17 -29.51 -9.61
C LEU A 62 -2.10 -29.48 -8.51
N SER A 63 -2.33 -30.14 -7.36
CA SER A 63 -1.33 -30.24 -6.31
C SER A 63 -0.08 -30.96 -6.81
N ALA A 64 -0.22 -32.10 -7.50
CA ALA A 64 0.92 -32.84 -8.04
C ALA A 64 1.73 -32.03 -9.07
N VAL A 65 1.08 -31.20 -9.88
CA VAL A 65 1.77 -30.29 -10.82
C VAL A 65 2.52 -29.19 -10.07
N ILE A 66 1.89 -28.57 -9.06
CA ILE A 66 2.51 -27.53 -8.22
C ILE A 66 3.73 -28.11 -7.50
N ASP A 67 3.61 -29.29 -6.90
CA ASP A 67 4.69 -29.97 -6.19
C ASP A 67 5.85 -30.32 -7.14
N ALA A 68 5.56 -30.81 -8.35
CA ALA A 68 6.58 -31.10 -9.35
C ALA A 68 7.32 -29.84 -9.84
N VAL A 69 6.61 -28.73 -9.99
CA VAL A 69 7.21 -27.43 -10.36
C VAL A 69 8.09 -26.90 -9.23
N ASN A 70 7.60 -26.98 -7.99
CA ASN A 70 8.35 -26.56 -6.80
C ASN A 70 9.60 -27.42 -6.59
N ASP A 71 9.50 -28.74 -6.77
CA ASP A 71 10.64 -29.66 -6.70
C ASP A 71 11.72 -29.32 -7.73
N ARG A 72 11.35 -28.86 -8.93
CA ARG A 72 12.33 -28.44 -9.94
C ARG A 72 13.11 -27.17 -9.53
N LYS A 73 12.53 -26.32 -8.69
CA LYS A 73 13.20 -25.11 -8.17
C LYS A 73 14.21 -25.42 -7.07
N LEU A 74 14.15 -26.63 -6.48
CA LEU A 74 15.03 -27.00 -5.40
C LEU A 74 16.43 -27.41 -5.89
N PRO A 75 17.44 -27.24 -5.01
CA PRO A 75 18.72 -27.94 -5.08
C PRO A 75 18.53 -29.42 -5.47
N PRO A 76 19.35 -30.00 -6.38
CA PRO A 76 19.27 -31.43 -6.74
C PRO A 76 19.25 -32.37 -5.53
N GLU A 77 19.92 -31.99 -4.45
CA GLU A 77 20.03 -32.70 -3.17
C GLU A 77 18.68 -32.79 -2.43
N LEU A 78 17.70 -31.94 -2.77
CA LEU A 78 16.38 -31.84 -2.13
C LEU A 78 15.21 -32.27 -3.05
N ARG A 79 15.50 -32.76 -4.26
CA ARG A 79 14.47 -33.19 -5.24
C ARG A 79 13.99 -34.61 -4.98
N GLY A 80 12.70 -34.88 -5.20
CA GLY A 80 12.14 -36.25 -5.21
C GLY A 80 11.82 -36.86 -3.84
N GLN A 81 12.09 -36.17 -2.72
CA GLN A 81 11.61 -36.57 -1.39
C GLN A 81 10.12 -36.24 -1.26
N ARG A 82 9.29 -37.22 -1.60
CA ARG A 82 7.89 -36.98 -1.95
C ARG A 82 6.96 -36.65 -0.79
N ASN A 83 7.21 -37.02 0.45
CA ASN A 83 6.24 -36.80 1.53
C ASN A 83 6.90 -36.87 2.92
N SER A 84 6.45 -35.99 3.80
CA SER A 84 6.79 -35.81 5.22
C SER A 84 7.87 -34.74 5.43
N VAL A 85 7.39 -33.50 5.61
CA VAL A 85 8.08 -32.34 6.20
C VAL A 85 9.59 -32.39 5.97
N ARG A 86 10.06 -31.76 4.89
CA ARG A 86 11.46 -31.31 4.83
C ARG A 86 11.72 -30.64 6.17
N SER A 87 12.53 -31.26 7.02
CA SER A 87 12.78 -30.66 8.31
C SER A 87 13.48 -29.34 8.02
N GLU A 88 13.15 -28.30 8.77
CA GLU A 88 13.84 -27.01 8.65
C GLU A 88 15.36 -27.22 8.69
N THR A 89 15.80 -28.18 9.51
CA THR A 89 17.17 -28.69 9.61
C THR A 89 17.76 -29.21 8.30
N ASP A 90 17.03 -30.02 7.52
CA ASP A 90 17.53 -30.56 6.24
C ASP A 90 17.75 -29.45 5.20
N ILE A 91 16.84 -28.48 5.18
CA ILE A 91 16.95 -27.31 4.28
C ILE A 91 18.14 -26.46 4.70
N ILE A 92 18.29 -26.17 6.00
CA ILE A 92 19.42 -25.43 6.54
C ILE A 92 20.73 -26.14 6.18
N ASN A 93 20.84 -27.45 6.41
CA ASN A 93 22.07 -28.20 6.12
C ASN A 93 22.49 -28.11 4.64
N VAL A 94 21.55 -28.27 3.71
CA VAL A 94 21.85 -28.16 2.27
C VAL A 94 22.21 -26.72 1.88
N VAL A 95 21.55 -25.73 2.48
CA VAL A 95 21.87 -24.31 2.25
C VAL A 95 23.26 -23.98 2.76
N GLU A 96 23.60 -24.37 3.99
CA GLU A 96 24.91 -24.15 4.60
C GLU A 96 26.02 -24.83 3.78
N GLN A 97 25.85 -26.09 3.37
CA GLN A 97 26.83 -26.80 2.55
C GLN A 97 27.09 -26.10 1.20
N ARG A 98 26.06 -25.49 0.61
CA ARG A 98 26.21 -24.72 -0.64
C ARG A 98 26.88 -23.38 -0.42
N ILE A 99 26.57 -22.70 0.68
CA ILE A 99 27.23 -21.45 1.06
C ILE A 99 28.72 -21.72 1.26
N TRP A 100 29.08 -22.76 2.02
CA TRP A 100 30.47 -23.17 2.23
C TRP A 100 31.22 -23.48 0.94
N HIS A 101 30.68 -24.35 0.07
CA HIS A 101 31.30 -24.60 -1.24
C HIS A 101 31.45 -23.32 -2.06
N SER A 102 30.44 -22.45 -2.07
CA SER A 102 30.51 -21.18 -2.80
C SER A 102 31.56 -20.22 -2.23
N MET A 103 31.82 -20.27 -0.91
CA MET A 103 32.91 -19.53 -0.26
C MET A 103 34.28 -20.10 -0.64
N GLU A 104 34.45 -21.43 -0.60
CA GLU A 104 35.69 -22.11 -1.00
C GLU A 104 36.04 -21.88 -2.47
N GLU A 105 35.03 -21.92 -3.34
CA GLU A 105 35.18 -21.61 -4.77
C GLU A 105 35.42 -20.11 -5.04
N GLY A 106 35.34 -19.24 -4.02
CA GLY A 106 35.54 -17.81 -4.18
C GLY A 106 34.44 -17.12 -4.99
N GLN A 107 33.24 -17.70 -5.08
CA GLN A 107 32.10 -17.13 -5.83
C GLN A 107 31.68 -15.75 -5.29
N PHE A 108 32.01 -15.44 -4.03
CA PHE A 108 31.76 -14.15 -3.38
C PHE A 108 32.89 -13.13 -3.57
N GLU A 109 34.03 -13.51 -4.16
CA GLU A 109 35.18 -12.61 -4.33
C GLU A 109 35.02 -11.60 -5.45
N ASN A 110 34.33 -11.98 -6.54
CA ASN A 110 34.18 -11.14 -7.73
C ASN A 110 32.73 -10.70 -7.97
N LEU A 111 32.00 -10.40 -6.89
CA LEU A 111 30.63 -9.90 -7.01
C LEU A 111 30.58 -8.49 -7.60
N PRO A 112 29.63 -8.21 -8.50
CA PRO A 112 29.45 -6.87 -9.04
C PRO A 112 29.13 -5.90 -7.90
N GLY A 113 29.98 -4.89 -7.72
CA GLY A 113 29.80 -3.90 -6.66
C GLY A 113 30.42 -4.25 -5.29
N LYS A 114 31.15 -5.37 -5.15
CA LYS A 114 31.89 -5.68 -3.91
C LYS A 114 32.82 -4.51 -3.54
N GLY A 115 32.70 -4.03 -2.31
CA GLY A 115 33.52 -2.94 -1.76
C GLY A 115 33.19 -1.53 -2.29
N LYS A 116 32.21 -1.38 -3.20
CA LYS A 116 31.75 -0.07 -3.66
C LYS A 116 30.58 0.41 -2.79
N PRO A 117 30.46 1.72 -2.52
CA PRO A 117 29.26 2.28 -1.92
C PRO A 117 28.03 1.90 -2.73
N LEU A 118 26.95 1.53 -2.05
CA LEU A 118 25.68 1.19 -2.68
C LEU A 118 25.13 2.43 -3.41
N ASP A 119 24.78 2.26 -4.68
CA ASP A 119 24.13 3.32 -5.43
C ASP A 119 22.64 3.37 -5.07
N LEU A 120 22.26 4.43 -4.34
CA LEU A 120 20.87 4.70 -3.94
C LEU A 120 20.13 5.57 -4.96
N SER A 121 20.75 5.89 -6.11
CA SER A 121 20.19 6.84 -7.09
C SER A 121 19.06 6.30 -7.94
N THR A 122 18.93 4.97 -8.03
CA THR A 122 17.97 4.30 -8.91
C THR A 122 17.11 3.37 -8.08
N ASN A 123 15.79 3.54 -8.17
CA ASN A 123 14.85 2.65 -7.51
C ASN A 123 14.40 1.55 -8.49
N PRO A 124 14.87 0.29 -8.36
CA PRO A 124 14.48 -0.80 -9.26
C PRO A 124 13.00 -1.19 -9.14
N HIS A 125 12.28 -0.68 -8.15
CA HIS A 125 10.86 -0.91 -7.94
C HIS A 125 9.97 0.25 -8.42
N ALA A 126 10.56 1.36 -8.89
CA ALA A 126 9.82 2.47 -9.46
C ALA A 126 9.60 2.27 -10.97
N ASP A 127 8.55 2.87 -11.51
CA ASP A 127 8.39 2.96 -12.96
C ASP A 127 9.58 3.74 -13.56
N PRO A 128 10.18 3.29 -14.68
CA PRO A 128 11.37 3.94 -15.26
C PRO A 128 11.17 5.42 -15.62
N ALA A 129 9.97 5.83 -16.01
CA ALA A 129 9.68 7.23 -16.31
C ALA A 129 9.56 8.06 -15.02
N GLU A 130 8.91 7.52 -14.00
CA GLU A 130 8.78 8.16 -12.68
C GLU A 130 10.13 8.30 -11.96
N ASP A 131 10.97 7.26 -11.97
CA ASP A 131 12.34 7.28 -11.43
C ASP A 131 13.20 8.35 -12.13
N THR A 132 13.08 8.46 -13.45
CA THR A 132 13.79 9.48 -14.23
C THR A 132 13.33 10.89 -13.87
N LEU A 133 12.02 11.12 -13.73
CA LEU A 133 11.47 12.40 -13.30
C LEU A 133 12.02 12.81 -11.92
N TYR A 134 11.94 11.93 -10.92
CA TYR A 134 12.43 12.22 -9.57
C TYR A 134 13.94 12.44 -9.53
N ARG A 135 14.71 11.70 -10.33
CA ARG A 135 16.16 11.91 -10.47
C ARG A 135 16.49 13.27 -11.07
N ILE A 136 15.77 13.72 -12.10
CA ILE A 136 15.96 15.05 -12.69
C ILE A 136 15.62 16.14 -11.67
N LEU A 137 14.49 16.03 -10.97
CA LEU A 137 14.08 16.99 -9.95
C LEU A 137 15.12 17.07 -8.82
N SER A 138 15.55 15.93 -8.28
CA SER A 138 16.55 15.86 -7.21
C SER A 138 17.90 16.46 -7.62
N ARG A 139 18.37 16.21 -8.85
CA ARG A 139 19.61 16.82 -9.37
C ARG A 139 19.53 18.34 -9.45
N ASN A 140 18.35 18.90 -9.70
CA ASN A 140 18.13 20.35 -9.72
C ASN A 140 17.79 20.93 -8.34
N GLY A 141 17.78 20.11 -7.28
CA GLY A 141 17.36 20.54 -5.94
C GLY A 141 15.86 20.88 -5.84
N CYS A 142 15.06 20.48 -6.82
CA CYS A 142 13.62 20.70 -6.85
C CYS A 142 12.88 19.49 -6.27
N ALA A 143 11.76 19.74 -5.59
CA ALA A 143 10.89 18.68 -5.09
C ALA A 143 9.75 18.41 -6.10
N PRO A 144 9.18 17.20 -6.12
CA PRO A 144 7.95 16.94 -6.84
C PRO A 144 6.82 17.86 -6.38
N GLU A 145 5.92 18.23 -7.28
CA GLU A 145 4.78 19.12 -7.01
C GLU A 145 4.00 18.69 -5.75
N TRP A 146 3.73 17.39 -5.60
CA TRP A 146 2.98 16.88 -4.45
C TRP A 146 3.72 17.05 -3.12
N VAL A 147 5.06 17.08 -3.11
CA VAL A 147 5.86 17.35 -1.90
C VAL A 147 5.71 18.81 -1.49
N GLU A 148 5.79 19.72 -2.46
CA GLU A 148 5.62 21.16 -2.22
C GLU A 148 4.20 21.47 -1.77
N LEU A 149 3.21 20.89 -2.43
CA LEU A 149 1.80 21.04 -2.08
C LEU A 149 1.50 20.47 -0.67
N ASN A 150 2.13 19.37 -0.27
CA ASN A 150 2.00 18.83 1.09
C ASN A 150 2.52 19.83 2.12
N LYS A 151 3.70 20.41 1.89
CA LYS A 151 4.29 21.43 2.77
C LYS A 151 3.37 22.64 2.91
N GLU A 152 2.85 23.12 1.78
CA GLU A 152 1.90 24.24 1.74
C GLU A 152 0.62 23.95 2.54
N ILE A 153 -0.01 22.80 2.30
CA ILE A 153 -1.21 22.36 3.04
C ILE A 153 -0.94 22.31 4.54
N ARG A 154 0.19 21.71 4.96
CA ARG A 154 0.53 21.60 6.39
C ARG A 154 0.73 22.97 7.04
N ASN A 155 1.39 23.89 6.36
CA ASN A 155 1.60 25.26 6.86
C ASN A 155 0.25 25.98 7.01
N GLN A 156 -0.62 25.91 6.00
CA GLN A 156 -1.93 26.53 6.06
C GLN A 156 -2.83 25.94 7.15
N ILE A 157 -2.79 24.62 7.35
CA ILE A 157 -3.50 23.98 8.46
C ILE A 157 -2.99 24.50 9.80
N ALA A 158 -1.67 24.69 9.97
CA ALA A 158 -1.10 25.20 11.21
C ALA A 158 -1.52 26.65 11.48
N GLU A 159 -1.45 27.51 10.46
CA GLU A 159 -1.90 28.90 10.55
C GLU A 159 -3.40 29.01 10.84
N TRP A 160 -4.21 28.23 10.12
CA TRP A 160 -5.65 28.16 10.31
C TRP A 160 -6.01 27.71 11.74
N ARG A 161 -5.34 26.69 12.28
CA ARG A 161 -5.55 26.24 13.67
C ARG A 161 -5.16 27.31 14.68
N LEU A 162 -4.09 28.06 14.43
CA LEU A 162 -3.69 29.17 15.29
C LEU A 162 -4.74 30.29 15.28
N ALA A 163 -5.28 30.63 14.10
CA ALA A 163 -6.35 31.60 13.95
C ALA A 163 -7.64 31.13 14.64
N LEU A 164 -8.00 29.86 14.50
CA LEU A 164 -9.15 29.25 15.19
C LEU A 164 -9.01 29.34 16.72
N LYS A 165 -7.82 29.02 17.25
CA LYS A 165 -7.55 29.13 18.70
C LYS A 165 -7.67 30.58 19.20
N LYS A 166 -7.21 31.56 18.41
CA LYS A 166 -7.35 32.99 18.74
C LYS A 166 -8.81 33.44 18.71
N ALA A 167 -9.56 33.04 17.70
CA ALA A 167 -11.00 33.33 17.61
C ALA A 167 -11.77 32.74 18.80
N GLN A 168 -11.44 31.50 19.19
CA GLN A 168 -12.06 30.84 20.33
C GLN A 168 -11.74 31.55 21.66
N ALA A 169 -10.49 32.01 21.85
CA ALA A 169 -10.13 32.79 23.03
C ALA A 169 -10.92 34.12 23.12
N ASN A 170 -11.16 34.79 21.98
CA ASN A 170 -11.98 36.00 21.93
C ASN A 170 -13.44 35.73 22.31
N ARG A 171 -13.98 34.57 21.93
CA ARG A 171 -15.33 34.13 22.32
C ARG A 171 -15.44 34.00 23.84
N LEU A 172 -14.46 33.36 24.49
CA LEU A 172 -14.43 33.22 25.96
C LEU A 172 -14.35 34.57 26.69
N ASN A 173 -13.79 35.60 26.04
CA ASN A 173 -13.70 36.96 26.57
C ASN A 173 -14.98 37.80 26.35
N GLY A 174 -16.07 37.22 25.82
CA GLY A 174 -17.38 37.87 25.67
C GLY A 174 -17.65 38.54 24.33
N ASN A 175 -16.80 38.33 23.31
CA ASN A 175 -16.95 38.93 21.97
C ASN A 175 -17.67 38.00 20.97
N ASP A 176 -18.92 37.63 21.26
CA ASP A 176 -19.67 36.66 20.44
C ASP A 176 -19.94 37.14 19.00
N ALA A 177 -20.18 38.44 18.79
CA ALA A 177 -20.37 38.98 17.43
C ALA A 177 -19.14 38.80 16.54
N LYS A 178 -17.94 38.97 17.12
CA LYS A 178 -16.67 38.80 16.42
C LYS A 178 -16.39 37.33 16.11
N TRP A 179 -16.80 36.43 17.01
CA TRP A 179 -16.70 34.99 16.78
C TRP A 179 -17.50 34.54 15.55
N ILE A 180 -18.71 35.08 15.34
CA ILE A 180 -19.54 34.73 14.19
C ILE A 180 -18.82 35.10 12.89
N GLU A 181 -18.31 36.33 12.79
CA GLU A 181 -17.55 36.80 11.62
C GLU A 181 -16.27 35.98 11.39
N ASP A 182 -15.45 35.81 12.44
CA ASP A 182 -14.21 35.03 12.38
C ASP A 182 -14.51 33.57 11.96
N SER A 183 -15.62 32.98 12.44
CA SER A 183 -16.00 31.61 12.12
C SER A 183 -16.38 31.42 10.65
N GLU A 184 -17.07 32.37 10.04
CA GLU A 184 -17.41 32.31 8.61
C GLU A 184 -16.16 32.45 7.74
N ILE A 185 -15.25 33.35 8.11
CA ILE A 185 -13.95 33.49 7.43
C ILE A 185 -13.14 32.19 7.53
N LEU A 186 -13.06 31.61 8.73
CA LEU A 186 -12.33 30.36 8.97
C LEU A 186 -12.95 29.17 8.21
N LYS A 187 -14.28 29.11 8.06
CA LYS A 187 -14.93 28.07 7.25
C LYS A 187 -14.60 28.20 5.76
N VAL A 188 -14.49 29.41 5.23
CA VAL A 188 -14.05 29.65 3.85
C VAL A 188 -12.60 29.18 3.68
N GLN A 189 -11.69 29.60 4.58
CA GLN A 189 -10.30 29.15 4.53
C GLN A 189 -10.16 27.63 4.65
N MET A 190 -10.95 26.98 5.50
CA MET A 190 -10.98 25.53 5.63
C MET A 190 -11.37 24.85 4.31
N ARG A 191 -12.32 25.43 3.57
CA ARG A 191 -12.73 24.93 2.24
C ARG A 191 -11.57 25.01 1.25
N ASP A 192 -10.85 26.12 1.20
CA ASP A 192 -9.69 26.29 0.32
C ASP A 192 -8.58 25.27 0.63
N ILE A 193 -8.33 25.00 1.92
CA ILE A 193 -7.42 23.95 2.36
C ILE A 193 -7.91 22.59 1.90
N ASN A 194 -9.20 22.29 2.03
CA ASN A 194 -9.79 21.02 1.61
C ASN A 194 -9.73 20.82 0.09
N ASP A 195 -9.89 21.88 -0.70
CA ASP A 195 -9.71 21.83 -2.15
C ASP A 195 -8.26 21.52 -2.53
N LYS A 196 -7.28 22.07 -1.79
CA LYS A 196 -5.87 21.69 -1.93
C LYS A 196 -5.61 20.24 -1.54
N VAL A 197 -6.19 19.77 -0.44
CA VAL A 197 -6.11 18.36 -0.02
C VAL A 197 -6.70 17.43 -1.08
N PHE A 198 -7.81 17.82 -1.70
CA PHE A 198 -8.40 17.07 -2.80
C PHE A 198 -7.46 16.99 -3.99
N ARG A 199 -6.89 18.13 -4.44
CA ARG A 199 -5.88 18.15 -5.52
C ARG A 199 -4.67 17.29 -5.19
N TYR A 200 -4.14 17.41 -3.98
CA TYR A 200 -3.04 16.58 -3.50
C TYR A 200 -3.37 15.08 -3.59
N ASN A 201 -4.57 14.68 -3.17
CA ASN A 201 -5.00 13.27 -3.21
C ASN A 201 -5.13 12.70 -4.63
N LEU A 202 -5.31 13.56 -5.63
CA LEU A 202 -5.35 13.16 -7.04
C LEU A 202 -3.96 12.92 -7.65
N ILE A 203 -2.92 13.59 -7.14
CA ILE A 203 -1.57 13.54 -7.70
C ILE A 203 -0.61 12.63 -6.93
N VAL A 204 -0.96 12.23 -5.70
CA VAL A 204 -0.09 11.36 -4.90
C VAL A 204 -0.25 9.87 -5.18
N PRO A 205 0.85 9.10 -5.03
CA PRO A 205 0.78 7.65 -4.98
C PRO A 205 -0.18 7.15 -3.90
N PHE A 206 -0.80 5.99 -4.15
CA PHE A 206 -1.70 5.34 -3.21
C PHE A 206 -1.02 5.14 -1.84
N GLY A 207 -1.79 5.33 -0.76
CA GLY A 207 -1.30 5.24 0.62
C GLY A 207 -0.66 6.51 1.18
N ARG A 208 -0.46 7.57 0.37
CA ARG A 208 0.04 8.89 0.83
C ARG A 208 -1.01 9.98 0.88
N GLN A 209 -2.28 9.62 0.70
CA GLN A 209 -3.42 10.52 0.70
C GLN A 209 -3.70 11.11 2.10
N MET A 210 -4.34 12.27 2.14
CA MET A 210 -4.65 13.03 3.34
C MET A 210 -6.16 13.18 3.52
N PHE A 211 -6.60 13.26 4.77
CA PHE A 211 -7.98 13.61 5.11
C PHE A 211 -8.12 15.13 5.16
N GLY A 212 -9.23 15.64 4.64
CA GLY A 212 -9.62 17.04 4.80
C GLY A 212 -9.99 17.38 6.25
N LEU A 213 -9.97 18.67 6.55
CA LEU A 213 -10.45 19.24 7.80
C LEU A 213 -11.98 19.16 7.88
N LYS A 214 -12.48 18.92 9.10
CA LYS A 214 -13.91 18.98 9.42
C LYS A 214 -14.09 19.95 10.58
N TRP A 215 -15.05 20.86 10.46
CA TRP A 215 -15.26 21.94 11.43
C TRP A 215 -15.53 21.41 12.84
N GLU A 216 -16.47 20.49 12.97
CA GLU A 216 -16.90 19.92 14.25
C GLU A 216 -15.72 19.21 14.95
N LYS A 217 -14.99 18.40 14.19
CA LYS A 217 -13.84 17.65 14.71
C LYS A 217 -12.70 18.56 15.21
N GLU A 218 -12.50 19.71 14.57
CA GLU A 218 -11.46 20.66 15.00
C GLU A 218 -11.94 21.48 16.21
N LEU A 219 -13.23 21.73 16.37
CA LEU A 219 -13.80 22.33 17.60
C LEU A 219 -13.70 21.36 18.78
N ASP A 220 -14.08 20.09 18.61
CA ASP A 220 -13.99 19.07 19.66
C ASP A 220 -12.54 18.95 20.20
N ARG A 221 -11.56 19.13 19.32
CA ARG A 221 -10.12 19.09 19.67
C ARG A 221 -9.68 20.26 20.55
N LEU A 222 -10.41 21.36 20.54
CA LEU A 222 -10.12 22.53 21.37
C LEU A 222 -10.85 22.49 22.71
N GLU A 223 -11.91 21.70 22.82
CA GLU A 223 -12.72 21.54 24.04
C GLU A 223 -12.22 20.39 24.94
N GLY A 224 -11.49 19.41 24.37
CA GLY A 224 -10.85 18.30 25.09
C GLY A 224 -9.37 18.52 25.39
#